data_AF-A0A969L743-F1
#
_entry.id   AF-A0A969L743-F1
#
_cell.length_a   1.000
_cell.length_b   1.000
_cell.length_c   1.000
_cell.angle_alpha   90.00
_cell.angle_beta   90.00
_cell.angle_gamma   90.00
#
_symmetry.space_group_name_H-M   'P 1'
#
loop_
_entity.id
_entity.type
_entity.pdbx_description
1 polymer ?
#
loop_
_entity_poly.entity_id
_entity_poly.type
_entity_poly.pdbx_seq_one_letter_code
_entity_poly.pdbx_strand_id
1 'polypeptide(L)'
;MIYLRLFFWRIYQFSRRYINYRMGGLTAAFMGVLIGLINADHGWLAATTAGLKQSAYTFLFGGLIIKSCENLAVNIKHPLAARLLAALIPSLITIGAVFFVHSLRGTPKPLASTVPTMILAPSGFTVIAWRTRGRVEQEREGKDGNPDRVVI
;
A
#
# COMPACT_ATOMS: atom_id res chain seq x y z
N MET A 1 6.88 -6.38 -33.86
CA MET A 1 6.37 -6.93 -32.58
C MET A 1 7.37 -6.83 -31.40
N ILE A 2 8.69 -6.99 -31.62
CA ILE A 2 9.73 -6.92 -30.56
C ILE A 2 9.84 -5.53 -29.90
N TYR A 3 9.86 -4.45 -30.68
CA TYR A 3 9.95 -3.08 -30.16
C TYR A 3 8.79 -2.69 -29.24
N LEU A 4 7.60 -3.20 -29.54
CA LEU A 4 6.41 -2.97 -28.72
C LEU A 4 6.55 -3.67 -27.35
N ARG A 5 7.09 -4.89 -27.29
CA ARG A 5 7.39 -5.59 -26.04
C ARG A 5 8.44 -4.85 -25.21
N LEU A 6 9.50 -4.34 -25.84
CA LEU A 6 10.54 -3.57 -25.15
C LEU A 6 10.00 -2.27 -24.57
N PHE A 7 9.14 -1.58 -25.32
CA PHE A 7 8.47 -0.36 -24.86
C PHE A 7 7.60 -0.62 -23.62
N PHE A 8 6.70 -1.61 -23.69
CA PHE A 8 5.87 -2.00 -22.54
C PHE A 8 6.70 -2.47 -21.34
N TRP A 9 7.77 -3.21 -21.58
CA TRP A 9 8.68 -3.62 -20.52
C TRP A 9 9.36 -2.41 -19.85
N ARG A 10 9.77 -1.40 -20.61
CA ARG A 10 10.36 -0.16 -20.06
C ARG A 10 9.36 0.62 -19.22
N ILE A 11 8.12 0.75 -19.68
CA ILE A 11 7.04 1.38 -18.92
C ILE A 11 6.78 0.61 -17.62
N TYR A 12 6.69 -0.72 -17.71
CA TYR A 12 6.49 -1.57 -16.54
C TYR A 12 7.61 -1.38 -15.52
N GLN A 13 8.88 -1.42 -15.93
CA GLN A 13 10.01 -1.19 -15.02
C GLN A 13 10.00 0.22 -14.40
N PHE A 14 9.62 1.25 -15.16
CA PHE A 14 9.48 2.60 -14.65
C PHE A 14 8.36 2.69 -13.59
N SER A 15 7.19 2.11 -13.87
CA SER A 15 6.03 2.12 -12.98
C SER A 15 6.29 1.41 -11.65
N ARG A 16 7.11 0.34 -11.64
CA ARG A 16 7.51 -0.39 -10.42
C ARG A 16 8.30 0.46 -9.42
N ARG A 17 8.84 1.60 -9.84
CA ARG A 17 9.48 2.56 -8.92
C ARG A 17 8.45 3.26 -8.03
N TYR A 18 7.23 3.43 -8.53
CA TYR A 18 6.16 4.17 -7.87
C TYR A 18 5.03 3.27 -7.35
N ILE A 19 4.91 2.03 -7.83
CA ILE A 19 3.82 1.13 -7.45
C ILE A 19 4.39 -0.22 -6.99
N ASN A 20 4.02 -0.63 -5.77
CA ASN A 20 4.23 -2.01 -5.31
C ASN A 20 3.07 -2.90 -5.76
N TYR A 21 3.14 -3.43 -6.98
CA TYR A 21 2.07 -4.25 -7.58
C TYR A 21 1.75 -5.53 -6.79
N ARG A 22 2.75 -6.15 -6.15
CA ARG A 22 2.55 -7.39 -5.40
C ARG A 22 1.70 -7.12 -4.16
N MET A 23 2.08 -6.12 -3.37
CA MET A 23 1.33 -5.75 -2.17
C MET A 23 0.01 -5.07 -2.52
N GLY A 24 -0.03 -4.26 -3.58
CA GLY A 24 -1.27 -3.69 -4.11
C GLY A 24 -2.28 -4.76 -4.52
N GLY A 25 -1.84 -5.80 -5.25
CA GLY A 25 -2.70 -6.94 -5.62
C GLY A 25 -3.18 -7.75 -4.42
N LEU A 26 -2.29 -8.08 -3.48
CA LEU A 26 -2.65 -8.84 -2.28
C LEU A 26 -3.68 -8.09 -1.42
N THR A 27 -3.44 -6.79 -1.16
CA THR A 27 -4.35 -5.96 -0.38
C THR A 27 -5.68 -5.72 -1.11
N ALA A 28 -5.66 -5.59 -2.44
CA ALA A 28 -6.86 -5.45 -3.24
C ALA A 28 -7.78 -6.67 -3.17
N ALA A 29 -7.22 -7.87 -3.32
CA ALA A 29 -7.96 -9.11 -3.18
C ALA A 29 -8.59 -9.22 -1.79
N PHE A 30 -7.79 -9.00 -0.74
CA PHE A 30 -8.26 -9.05 0.65
C PHE A 30 -9.39 -8.05 0.93
N MET A 31 -9.19 -6.77 0.58
CA MET A 31 -10.18 -5.72 0.82
C MET A 31 -11.44 -5.92 -0.03
N GLY A 32 -11.31 -6.40 -1.27
CA GLY A 32 -12.45 -6.71 -2.13
C GLY A 32 -13.34 -7.80 -1.53
N VAL A 33 -12.75 -8.87 -1.01
CA VAL A 33 -13.48 -9.94 -0.33
C VAL A 33 -14.13 -9.41 0.96
N LEU A 34 -13.38 -8.68 1.79
CA LEU A 34 -13.88 -8.12 3.05
C LEU A 34 -15.12 -7.24 2.83
N ILE A 35 -15.05 -6.29 1.89
CA ILE A 35 -16.16 -5.39 1.59
C ILE A 35 -17.33 -6.13 0.93
N GLY A 36 -17.05 -7.12 0.08
CA GLY A 36 -18.08 -8.00 -0.49
C GLY A 36 -18.86 -8.73 0.61
N LEU A 37 -18.17 -9.32 1.60
CA LEU A 37 -18.80 -10.00 2.73
C LEU A 37 -19.62 -9.05 3.60
N ILE A 38 -19.13 -7.84 3.85
CA ILE A 38 -19.84 -6.81 4.63
C ILE A 38 -21.17 -6.40 3.98
N ASN A 39 -21.27 -6.49 2.65
CA ASN A 39 -22.47 -6.10 1.89
C ASN A 39 -23.30 -7.31 1.41
N ALA A 40 -23.02 -8.52 1.91
CA ALA A 40 -23.67 -9.74 1.44
C ALA A 40 -25.18 -9.79 1.74
N ASP A 41 -25.61 -9.13 2.81
CA ASP A 41 -27.01 -8.96 3.23
C ASP A 41 -27.86 -8.13 2.25
N HIS A 42 -27.23 -7.35 1.37
CA HIS A 42 -27.91 -6.53 0.35
C HIS A 42 -28.05 -7.26 -1.00
N GLY A 43 -27.73 -8.55 -1.05
CA GLY A 43 -27.83 -9.40 -2.24
C GLY A 43 -26.53 -9.46 -3.05
N TRP A 44 -26.39 -10.54 -3.83
CA TRP A 44 -25.13 -10.90 -4.51
C TRP A 44 -24.62 -9.80 -5.46
N LEU A 45 -25.52 -9.12 -6.17
CA LEU A 45 -25.16 -8.08 -7.14
C LEU A 45 -24.61 -6.83 -6.46
N ALA A 46 -25.20 -6.42 -5.32
CA ALA A 46 -24.71 -5.31 -4.52
C ALA A 46 -23.34 -5.65 -3.89
N ALA A 47 -23.23 -6.85 -3.31
CA ALA A 47 -22.01 -7.34 -2.67
C ALA A 47 -20.82 -7.41 -3.63
N THR A 48 -21.02 -8.05 -4.80
CA THR A 48 -19.96 -8.19 -5.82
C THR A 48 -19.56 -6.83 -6.40
N THR A 49 -20.53 -5.94 -6.65
CA THR A 49 -20.25 -4.58 -7.13
C THR A 49 -19.42 -3.78 -6.11
N ALA A 50 -19.77 -3.86 -4.82
CA ALA A 50 -19.03 -3.19 -3.75
C ALA A 50 -17.60 -3.75 -3.62
N GLY A 51 -17.45 -5.08 -3.59
CA GLY A 51 -16.15 -5.75 -3.51
C GLY A 51 -15.24 -5.47 -4.71
N LEU A 52 -15.78 -5.48 -5.93
CA LEU A 52 -15.02 -5.16 -7.15
C LEU A 52 -14.56 -3.69 -7.18
N LYS A 53 -15.45 -2.76 -6.80
CA LYS A 53 -15.08 -1.34 -6.66
C LYS A 53 -13.96 -1.17 -5.65
N GLN A 54 -14.08 -1.82 -4.48
CA GLN A 54 -13.04 -1.76 -3.46
C GLN A 54 -11.71 -2.32 -3.94
N SER A 55 -11.74 -3.49 -4.60
CA SER A 55 -10.55 -4.14 -5.13
C SER A 55 -9.85 -3.25 -6.17
N ALA A 56 -10.61 -2.66 -7.10
CA ALA A 56 -10.05 -1.75 -8.11
C ALA A 56 -9.37 -0.53 -7.48
N TYR A 57 -10.01 0.13 -6.51
CA TYR A 57 -9.40 1.27 -5.82
C TYR A 57 -8.17 0.85 -5.00
N THR A 58 -8.24 -0.27 -4.29
CA THR A 58 -7.13 -0.75 -3.47
C THR A 58 -5.95 -1.20 -4.33
N PHE A 59 -6.18 -1.77 -5.51
CA PHE A 59 -5.11 -2.17 -6.41
C PHE A 59 -4.34 -0.96 -6.93
N LEU A 60 -5.08 0.05 -7.42
CA LEU A 60 -4.50 1.25 -8.03
C LEU A 60 -3.81 2.14 -6.96
N PHE A 61 -4.53 2.48 -5.90
CA PHE A 61 -4.02 3.40 -4.89
C PHE A 61 -3.21 2.71 -3.80
N GLY A 62 -3.57 1.48 -3.40
CA GLY A 62 -2.87 0.76 -2.35
C GLY A 62 -1.43 0.46 -2.73
N GLY A 63 -1.17 0.01 -3.97
CA GLY A 63 0.20 -0.22 -4.45
C GLY A 63 1.06 1.04 -4.46
N LEU A 64 0.49 2.18 -4.84
CA LEU A 64 1.15 3.49 -4.83
C LEU A 64 1.45 3.94 -3.40
N ILE A 65 0.47 3.88 -2.50
CA ILE A 65 0.60 4.34 -1.12
C ILE A 65 1.56 3.45 -0.33
N ILE A 66 1.53 2.13 -0.53
CA ILE A 66 2.50 1.19 0.05
C ILE A 66 3.91 1.54 -0.43
N LYS A 67 4.09 1.90 -1.71
CA LYS A 67 5.41 2.28 -2.20
C LYS A 67 5.90 3.60 -1.57
N SER A 68 4.99 4.56 -1.38
CA SER A 68 5.29 5.79 -0.64
C SER A 68 5.66 5.52 0.81
N CYS A 69 4.99 4.58 1.48
CA CYS A 69 5.33 4.12 2.84
C CYS A 69 6.77 3.58 2.89
N GLU A 70 7.12 2.67 1.97
CA GLU A 70 8.49 2.12 1.86
C GLU A 70 9.51 3.24 1.66
N ASN A 71 9.23 4.17 0.75
CA ASN A 71 10.14 5.27 0.43
C ASN A 71 10.33 6.21 1.64
N LEU A 72 9.27 6.55 2.38
CA LEU A 72 9.38 7.37 3.59
C LEU A 72 10.22 6.65 4.67
N ALA A 73 10.03 5.34 4.82
CA ALA A 73 10.75 4.55 5.83
C ALA A 73 12.27 4.52 5.59
N VAL A 74 12.73 4.62 4.34
CA VAL A 74 14.16 4.55 4.01
C VAL A 74 14.83 5.91 3.83
N ASN A 75 14.10 6.95 3.41
CA ASN A 75 14.70 8.24 3.09
C ASN A 75 14.84 9.18 4.30
N ILE A 76 14.11 8.94 5.39
CA ILE A 76 14.21 9.75 6.61
C ILE A 76 15.41 9.28 7.44
N LYS A 77 16.31 10.20 7.81
CA LYS A 77 17.55 9.89 8.54
C LYS A 77 17.26 9.27 9.91
N HIS A 78 16.46 9.95 10.74
CA HIS A 78 16.17 9.51 12.10
C HIS A 78 15.27 8.26 12.12
N PRO A 79 15.71 7.13 12.70
CA PRO A 79 15.08 5.82 12.51
C PRO A 79 13.67 5.73 13.10
N LEU A 80 13.45 6.27 14.29
CA LEU A 80 12.11 6.29 14.88
C LEU A 80 11.17 7.22 14.10
N ALA A 81 11.64 8.39 13.68
CA ALA A 81 10.83 9.32 12.89
C ALA A 81 10.48 8.72 11.53
N ALA A 82 11.41 7.99 10.90
CA ALA A 82 11.17 7.29 9.65
C ALA A 82 10.01 6.30 9.78
N ARG A 83 10.01 5.47 10.84
CA ARG A 83 8.96 4.48 11.10
C ARG A 83 7.61 5.15 11.37
N LEU A 84 7.58 6.15 12.25
CA LEU A 84 6.35 6.83 12.65
C LEU A 84 5.72 7.61 11.49
N LEU A 85 6.51 8.40 10.75
CA LEU A 85 6.00 9.19 9.63
C LEU A 85 5.60 8.31 8.44
N ALA A 86 6.36 7.24 8.16
CA ALA A 86 6.00 6.27 7.13
C ALA A 86 4.74 5.48 7.47
N ALA A 87 4.39 5.31 8.75
CA ALA A 87 3.10 4.74 9.14
C ALA A 87 1.98 5.79 9.08
N LEU A 88 2.20 6.97 9.68
CA LEU A 88 1.17 7.98 9.88
C LEU A 88 0.68 8.61 8.57
N ILE A 89 1.60 9.09 7.72
CA ILE A 89 1.25 9.83 6.50
C ILE A 89 0.43 8.96 5.54
N PRO A 90 0.88 7.74 5.17
CA PRO A 90 0.11 6.82 4.32
C PRO A 90 -1.25 6.43 4.92
N SER A 91 -1.32 6.28 6.25
CA SER A 91 -2.58 5.96 6.94
C SER A 91 -3.61 7.07 6.77
N LEU A 92 -3.22 8.31 7.05
CA LEU A 92 -4.11 9.47 6.95
C LEU A 92 -4.60 9.65 5.50
N ILE A 93 -3.69 9.52 4.53
CA ILE A 93 -4.05 9.59 3.10
C ILE A 93 -5.05 8.50 2.74
N THR A 94 -4.82 7.26 3.17
CA THR A 94 -5.69 6.12 2.84
C THR A 94 -7.07 6.27 3.47
N ILE A 95 -7.13 6.61 4.75
CA ILE A 95 -8.39 6.83 5.48
C ILE A 95 -9.16 7.98 4.84
N GLY A 96 -8.50 9.11 4.56
CA GLY A 96 -9.10 10.25 3.90
C GLY A 96 -9.64 9.93 2.51
N ALA A 97 -8.87 9.19 1.70
CA ALA A 97 -9.29 8.78 0.35
C ALA A 97 -10.51 7.84 0.39
N VAL A 98 -10.50 6.84 1.28
CA VAL A 98 -11.63 5.90 1.44
C VAL A 98 -12.88 6.63 1.92
N PHE A 99 -12.74 7.47 2.95
CA PHE A 99 -13.84 8.29 3.45
C PHE A 99 -14.42 9.20 2.35
N PHE A 100 -13.56 9.85 1.57
CA PHE A 100 -13.96 10.72 0.47
C PHE A 100 -14.74 9.96 -0.61
N VAL A 101 -14.25 8.79 -1.04
CA VAL A 101 -14.94 7.96 -2.04
C VAL A 101 -16.31 7.51 -1.53
N HIS A 102 -16.40 7.06 -0.28
CA HIS A 102 -17.66 6.66 0.34
C HIS A 102 -18.65 7.82 0.52
N SER A 103 -18.15 9.03 0.78
CA SER A 103 -18.96 10.24 0.92
C SER A 103 -19.51 10.74 -0.41
N LEU A 104 -18.72 10.69 -1.50
CA LEU A 104 -19.17 11.11 -2.83
C LEU A 104 -20.11 10.13 -3.52
N ARG A 105 -19.91 8.83 -3.30
CA ARG A 105 -20.64 7.77 -4.01
C ARG A 105 -21.92 7.32 -3.29
N GLY A 106 -22.33 8.05 -2.24
CA GLY A 106 -23.62 7.87 -1.57
C GLY A 106 -23.77 6.53 -0.86
N THR A 107 -22.69 5.91 -0.38
CA THR A 107 -22.85 4.69 0.42
C THR A 107 -23.68 5.01 1.67
N PRO A 108 -24.72 4.24 2.02
CA PRO A 108 -25.66 4.58 3.10
C PRO A 108 -25.00 4.83 4.47
N LYS A 109 -23.80 4.26 4.70
CA LYS A 109 -23.03 4.40 5.95
C LYS A 109 -21.53 4.67 5.68
N PRO A 110 -21.14 5.88 5.24
CA PRO A 110 -19.75 6.17 4.85
C PRO A 110 -18.74 5.95 5.99
N LEU A 111 -19.11 6.31 7.22
CA LEU A 111 -18.26 6.10 8.40
C LEU A 111 -18.06 4.62 8.69
N ALA A 112 -19.11 3.81 8.68
CA ALA A 112 -19.02 2.38 8.95
C ALA A 112 -18.12 1.67 7.92
N SER A 113 -18.24 2.03 6.64
CA SER A 113 -17.38 1.50 5.56
C SER A 113 -15.91 1.97 5.67
N THR A 114 -15.65 3.04 6.42
CA THR A 114 -14.29 3.56 6.66
C THR A 114 -13.63 2.90 7.88
N VAL A 115 -14.41 2.35 8.84
CA VAL A 115 -13.90 1.71 10.06
C VAL A 115 -12.86 0.62 9.78
N PRO A 116 -13.08 -0.34 8.85
CA PRO A 116 -12.05 -1.33 8.53
C PRO A 116 -10.74 -0.68 8.10
N THR A 117 -10.80 0.38 7.30
CA THR A 117 -9.62 1.12 6.84
C THR A 117 -8.93 1.87 7.99
N MET A 118 -9.68 2.48 8.91
CA MET A 118 -9.11 3.16 10.09
C MET A 118 -8.32 2.22 11.00
N ILE A 119 -8.66 0.94 11.03
CA ILE A 119 -7.96 -0.07 11.82
C ILE A 119 -6.79 -0.65 11.01
N LEU A 120 -7.05 -1.06 9.76
CA LEU A 120 -6.10 -1.81 8.95
C LEU A 120 -4.99 -0.94 8.35
N ALA A 121 -5.26 0.32 7.99
CA ALA A 121 -4.25 1.18 7.39
C ALA A 121 -3.13 1.51 8.39
N PRO A 122 -3.41 2.02 9.62
CA PRO A 122 -2.37 2.25 10.61
C PRO A 122 -1.57 0.99 10.96
N SER A 123 -2.23 -0.14 11.20
CA SER A 123 -1.53 -1.37 11.56
C SER A 123 -0.69 -1.91 10.40
N GLY A 124 -1.24 -1.94 9.19
CA GLY A 124 -0.56 -2.40 7.99
C GLY A 124 0.65 -1.54 7.63
N PHE A 125 0.50 -0.21 7.62
CA PHE A 125 1.62 0.68 7.31
C PHE A 125 2.68 0.69 8.40
N THR A 126 2.31 0.51 9.67
CA THR A 126 3.28 0.28 10.75
C THR A 126 4.13 -0.96 10.47
N VAL A 127 3.51 -2.10 10.16
CA VAL A 127 4.25 -3.33 9.85
C VAL A 127 5.18 -3.14 8.65
N ILE A 128 4.70 -2.50 7.57
CA ILE A 128 5.51 -2.23 6.37
C ILE A 128 6.68 -1.30 6.68
N ALA A 129 6.44 -0.21 7.41
CA ALA A 129 7.47 0.76 7.78
C ALA A 129 8.57 0.13 8.64
N TRP A 130 8.20 -0.67 9.65
CA TRP A 130 9.14 -1.36 10.52
C TRP A 130 9.97 -2.41 9.78
N ARG A 131 9.33 -3.25 8.95
CA ARG A 131 10.04 -4.28 8.16
C ARG A 131 10.99 -3.66 7.15
N THR A 132 10.54 -2.61 6.46
CA THR A 132 11.35 -1.94 5.43
C THR A 132 12.56 -1.26 6.06
N ARG A 133 12.37 -0.54 7.16
CA ARG A 133 13.48 0.13 7.87
C ARG A 133 14.45 -0.88 8.49
N GLY A 134 13.93 -1.91 9.17
CA GLY A 134 14.75 -2.94 9.80
C GLY A 134 15.67 -3.66 8.80
N ARG A 135 15.18 -3.97 7.60
CA ARG A 135 16.00 -4.56 6.54
C ARG A 135 17.17 -3.64 6.14
N VAL A 136 16.92 -2.34 5.98
CA VAL A 136 17.97 -1.37 5.59
C VAL A 136 18.99 -1.18 6.71
N GLU A 137 18.57 -1.22 7.97
CA GLU A 137 19.49 -1.13 9.11
C GLU A 137 20.39 -2.37 9.20
N GLN A 138 19.83 -3.57 9.05
CA GLN A 138 20.61 -4.82 8.98
C GLN A 138 21.61 -4.84 7.81
N GLU A 139 21.21 -4.33 6.64
CA GLU A 139 22.09 -4.21 5.48
C GLU A 139 23.24 -3.21 5.70
N ARG A 140 23.06 -2.19 6.55
CA ARG A 140 24.12 -1.24 6.91
C ARG A 140 25.07 -1.87 7.91
N GLU A 141 24.54 -2.45 8.99
CA GLU A 141 25.34 -3.14 10.01
C GLU A 141 26.16 -4.31 9.42
N GLY A 142 25.57 -5.08 8.50
CA GLY A 142 26.26 -6.17 7.81
C GLY A 142 27.32 -5.71 6.79
N LYS A 143 27.26 -4.45 6.32
CA LYS A 143 28.30 -3.84 5.47
C LYS A 143 29.43 -3.22 6.29
N ASP A 144 29.10 -2.65 7.45
CA ASP A 144 30.04 -1.98 8.34
C ASP A 144 30.85 -2.98 9.19
N GLY A 145 30.43 -4.25 9.26
CA GLY A 145 31.12 -5.34 9.96
C GLY A 145 32.25 -6.04 9.19
N ASN A 146 32.67 -5.57 8.01
CA ASN A 146 33.76 -6.17 7.23
C ASN A 146 34.98 -5.21 7.15
N PRO A 147 36.06 -5.44 7.92
CA PRO A 147 37.21 -4.55 7.95
C PRO A 147 38.05 -4.53 6.66
N ASP A 148 37.87 -5.47 5.72
CA ASP A 148 38.84 -5.70 4.63
C ASP A 148 38.34 -5.46 3.19
N ARG A 149 37.21 -4.80 2.96
CA ARG A 149 36.79 -4.50 1.58
C ARG A 149 37.36 -3.19 1.05
N VAL A 150 38.54 -3.30 0.43
CA VAL A 150 38.97 -2.37 -0.63
C VAL A 150 37.94 -2.43 -1.76
N VAL A 151 37.28 -1.30 -2.01
CA VAL A 151 36.44 -1.11 -3.19
C VAL A 151 37.38 -1.03 -4.40
N ILE A 152 37.37 -2.09 -5.22
CA ILE A 152 37.93 -2.08 -6.59
C ILE A 152 36.77 -2.03 -7.56
#